data_AF-A0AAW9BLK4-F1
#
_entry.id   AF-A0AAW9BLK4-F1
#
_cell.length_a   1.000
_cell.length_b   1.000
_cell.length_c   1.000
_cell.angle_alpha   90.00
_cell.angle_beta   90.00
_cell.angle_gamma   90.00
#
_symmetry.space_group_name_H-M   'P 1'
#
loop_
_entity.id
_entity.type
_entity.pdbx_description
1 polymer ?
#
loop_
_entity_poly.entity_id
_entity_poly.type
_entity_poly.pdbx_seq_one_letter_code
_entity_poly.pdbx_strand_id
1 'polypeptide(L)'
;MKSHYQNLIEDIKNVYNENSINCLLNTKVEVEFIHQLVPNLERSHVMGSDTIESLITAITHVARLGLTLSPEKRLASLTAYNATNNSQEYYIDVSLAGIEATMSRVNEYKITTLDVVTGDEGISWNGNVLGTNTAVRPPVKSEMIKGAICIIEVPCGDQLLTTITINELKELSRLSTGDLKALTPDFAKRHVFKRALKSLIAPPCSVLSELQKATKSIDLALFSKQ
;
A
#
# COMPACT_ATOMS: atom_id res chain seq x y z
N MET A 1 23.86 -14.25 19.36
CA MET A 1 23.11 -14.46 18.09
C MET A 1 21.76 -15.16 18.30
N LYS A 2 21.68 -16.35 18.93
CA LYS A 2 20.37 -17.00 19.21
C LYS A 2 19.39 -16.12 20.01
N SER A 3 19.85 -15.29 20.94
CA SER A 3 18.96 -14.45 21.77
C SER A 3 18.31 -13.29 21.02
N HIS A 4 19.00 -12.61 20.09
CA HIS A 4 18.41 -11.50 19.33
C HIS A 4 17.31 -11.97 18.37
N TYR A 5 17.53 -13.10 17.69
CA TYR A 5 16.51 -13.69 16.83
C TYR A 5 15.30 -14.21 17.62
N GLN A 6 15.53 -14.83 18.78
CA GLN A 6 14.43 -15.28 19.66
C GLN A 6 13.60 -14.10 20.17
N ASN A 7 14.24 -13.00 20.56
CA ASN A 7 13.55 -11.78 20.97
C ASN A 7 12.76 -11.17 19.80
N LEU A 8 13.37 -11.04 18.62
CA LEU A 8 12.72 -10.52 17.41
C LEU A 8 11.44 -11.30 17.06
N ILE A 9 11.52 -12.62 17.07
CA ILE A 9 10.37 -13.50 16.79
C ILE A 9 9.29 -13.34 17.86
N GLU A 10 9.68 -13.22 19.13
CA GLU A 10 8.72 -13.05 20.22
C GLU A 10 8.01 -11.70 20.12
N ASP A 11 8.74 -10.63 19.78
CA ASP A 11 8.18 -9.30 19.50
C ASP A 11 7.17 -9.36 18.34
N ILE A 12 7.53 -10.05 17.25
CA ILE A 12 6.65 -10.24 16.10
C ILE A 12 5.39 -11.05 16.47
N LYS A 13 5.54 -12.12 17.25
CA LYS A 13 4.40 -12.90 17.75
C LYS A 13 3.46 -12.05 18.59
N ASN A 14 4.02 -11.26 19.51
CA ASN A 14 3.24 -10.35 20.35
C ASN A 14 2.45 -9.37 19.50
N VAL A 15 3.06 -8.79 18.47
CA VAL A 15 2.40 -7.90 17.52
C VAL A 15 1.23 -8.58 16.80
N TYR A 16 1.39 -9.81 16.30
CA TYR A 16 0.26 -10.52 15.67
C TYR A 16 -0.83 -10.91 16.68
N ASN A 17 -0.47 -11.26 17.92
CA ASN A 17 -1.43 -11.60 18.97
C ASN A 17 -2.25 -10.37 19.41
N GLU A 18 -1.59 -9.22 19.60
CA GLU A 18 -2.24 -7.95 19.93
C GLU A 18 -3.21 -7.50 18.83
N ASN A 19 -2.89 -7.78 17.57
CA ASN A 19 -3.69 -7.40 16.41
C ASN A 19 -4.60 -8.54 15.89
N SER A 20 -4.74 -9.64 16.64
CA SER A 20 -5.52 -10.82 16.25
C SER A 20 -6.99 -10.52 15.97
N ILE A 21 -7.54 -9.47 16.59
CA ILE A 21 -8.93 -9.01 16.37
C ILE A 21 -9.10 -8.42 14.95
N ASN A 22 -8.04 -7.86 14.36
CA ASN A 22 -8.05 -7.24 13.03
C ASN A 22 -7.44 -8.14 11.93
N CYS A 23 -6.69 -9.17 12.34
CA CYS A 23 -6.06 -10.14 11.46
C CYS A 23 -7.02 -11.29 11.10
N LEU A 24 -7.52 -11.30 9.85
CA LEU A 24 -8.11 -12.50 9.23
C LEU A 24 -7.08 -13.61 8.97
N LEU A 25 -5.85 -13.43 9.44
CA LEU A 25 -4.70 -14.27 9.14
C LEU A 25 -4.50 -15.31 10.24
N ASN A 26 -4.02 -16.47 9.84
CA ASN A 26 -3.58 -17.47 10.80
C ASN A 26 -2.21 -17.06 11.35
N THR A 27 -2.20 -16.52 12.57
CA THR A 27 -0.98 -16.06 13.26
C THR A 27 0.14 -17.10 13.22
N LYS A 28 -0.16 -18.40 13.37
CA LYS A 28 0.87 -19.44 13.35
C LYS A 28 1.55 -19.54 11.98
N VAL A 29 0.77 -19.45 10.91
CA VAL A 29 1.26 -19.53 9.52
C VAL A 29 2.11 -18.30 9.19
N GLU A 30 1.66 -17.10 9.57
CA GLU A 30 2.42 -15.87 9.31
C GLU A 30 3.73 -15.84 10.12
N VAL A 31 3.70 -16.26 11.38
CA VAL A 31 4.90 -16.36 12.23
C VAL A 31 5.87 -17.41 11.68
N GLU A 32 5.38 -18.56 11.22
CA GLU A 32 6.22 -19.59 10.58
C GLU A 32 6.85 -19.09 9.28
N PHE A 33 6.09 -18.34 8.47
CA PHE A 33 6.62 -17.73 7.27
C PHE A 33 7.72 -16.71 7.58
N ILE A 34 7.50 -15.84 8.57
CA ILE A 34 8.50 -14.86 9.00
C ILE A 34 9.74 -15.55 9.58
N HIS A 35 9.56 -16.66 10.31
CA HIS A 35 10.65 -17.50 10.78
C HIS A 35 11.54 -18.01 9.64
N GLN A 36 10.97 -18.29 8.48
CA GLN A 36 11.72 -18.70 7.29
C GLN A 36 12.32 -17.50 6.53
N LEU A 37 11.62 -16.36 6.51
CA LEU A 37 12.04 -15.15 5.80
C LEU A 37 13.25 -14.47 6.47
N VAL A 38 13.20 -14.23 7.78
CA VAL A 38 14.22 -13.44 8.50
C VAL A 38 15.63 -14.03 8.37
N PRO A 39 15.87 -15.35 8.54
CA PRO A 39 17.20 -15.92 8.35
C PRO A 39 17.74 -15.77 6.92
N ASN A 40 16.86 -15.76 5.92
CA ASN A 40 17.27 -15.52 4.53
C ASN A 40 17.69 -14.06 4.33
N LEU A 41 17.00 -13.12 4.97
CA LEU A 41 17.37 -11.71 4.97
C LEU A 41 18.71 -11.50 5.70
N GLU A 42 18.93 -12.11 6.86
CA GLU A 42 20.19 -12.03 7.61
C GLU A 42 21.38 -12.62 6.85
N ARG A 43 21.18 -13.70 6.08
CA ARG A 43 22.22 -14.27 5.23
C ARG A 43 22.62 -13.37 4.08
N SER A 44 21.68 -12.54 3.61
CA SER A 44 21.93 -11.63 2.49
C SER A 44 22.67 -10.37 2.94
N HIS A 45 22.46 -9.90 4.17
CA HIS A 45 23.03 -8.65 4.68
C HIS A 45 23.18 -8.68 6.21
N VAL A 46 24.22 -8.02 6.74
CA VAL A 46 24.41 -7.85 8.19
C VAL A 46 23.33 -6.90 8.73
N MET A 47 22.49 -7.38 9.65
CA MET A 47 21.46 -6.56 10.28
C MET A 47 22.01 -5.77 11.46
N GLY A 48 22.10 -4.44 11.32
CA GLY A 48 22.30 -3.52 12.44
C GLY A 48 21.02 -3.32 13.26
N SER A 49 21.10 -2.58 14.37
CA SER A 49 19.93 -2.23 15.20
C SER A 49 18.81 -1.58 14.39
N ASP A 50 19.17 -0.61 13.54
CA ASP A 50 18.21 0.21 12.78
C ASP A 50 17.51 -0.62 11.68
N THR A 51 18.25 -1.59 11.11
CA THR A 51 17.71 -2.57 10.16
C THR A 51 16.69 -3.49 10.84
N ILE A 52 16.96 -3.92 12.07
CA ILE A 52 16.04 -4.75 12.85
C ILE A 52 14.79 -3.95 13.23
N GLU A 53 14.96 -2.70 13.67
CA GLU A 53 13.84 -1.84 14.06
C GLU A 53 12.91 -1.53 12.88
N SER A 54 13.47 -1.21 11.71
CA SER A 54 12.68 -1.00 10.48
C SER A 54 11.97 -2.28 10.02
N LEU A 55 12.61 -3.45 10.15
CA LEU A 55 11.99 -4.75 9.89
C LEU A 55 10.79 -5.01 10.80
N ILE A 56 10.95 -4.84 12.11
CA ILE A 56 9.87 -5.00 13.09
C ILE A 56 8.72 -4.03 12.76
N THR A 57 9.06 -2.79 12.44
CA THR A 57 8.07 -1.76 12.09
C THR A 57 7.28 -2.15 10.82
N ALA A 58 7.96 -2.62 9.78
CA ALA A 58 7.31 -3.07 8.55
C ALA A 58 6.38 -4.28 8.80
N ILE A 59 6.82 -5.28 9.56
CA ILE A 59 6.00 -6.45 9.94
C ILE A 59 4.82 -6.02 10.82
N THR A 60 5.01 -5.04 11.68
CA THR A 60 3.94 -4.48 12.53
C THR A 60 2.87 -3.81 11.68
N HIS A 61 3.25 -3.04 10.67
CA HIS A 61 2.29 -2.46 9.73
C HIS A 61 1.51 -3.56 9.00
N VAL A 62 2.18 -4.61 8.51
CA VAL A 62 1.52 -5.76 7.87
C VAL A 62 0.45 -6.38 8.77
N ALA A 63 0.81 -6.68 10.02
CA ALA A 63 -0.11 -7.27 10.99
C ALA A 63 -1.28 -6.32 11.31
N ARG A 64 -1.02 -5.03 11.52
CA ARG A 64 -2.08 -4.03 11.78
C ARG A 64 -3.02 -3.84 10.59
N LEU A 65 -2.49 -3.96 9.37
CA LEU A 65 -3.29 -3.96 8.15
C LEU A 65 -4.01 -5.30 7.93
N GLY A 66 -3.71 -6.34 8.71
CA GLY A 66 -4.24 -7.69 8.51
C GLY A 66 -3.87 -8.26 7.13
N LEU A 67 -2.68 -7.95 6.62
CA LEU A 67 -2.17 -8.44 5.34
C LEU A 67 -1.15 -9.56 5.56
N THR A 68 -1.05 -10.48 4.60
CA THR A 68 -0.05 -11.55 4.65
C THR A 68 1.19 -11.16 3.87
N LEU A 69 2.35 -11.61 4.32
CA LEU A 69 3.61 -11.53 3.58
C LEU A 69 3.82 -12.72 2.64
N SER A 70 2.88 -13.68 2.61
CA SER A 70 2.99 -14.85 1.74
C SER A 70 3.03 -14.43 0.26
N PRO A 71 4.03 -14.90 -0.50
CA PRO A 71 4.20 -14.56 -1.92
C PRO A 71 3.09 -15.15 -2.80
N GLU A 72 2.35 -16.15 -2.33
CA GLU A 72 1.23 -16.75 -3.06
C GLU A 72 0.04 -15.79 -3.18
N LYS A 73 -0.25 -15.04 -2.11
CA LYS A 73 -1.39 -14.12 -2.06
C LYS A 73 -1.07 -12.72 -2.60
N ARG A 74 0.21 -12.34 -2.64
CA ARG A 74 0.70 -11.07 -3.21
C ARG A 74 -0.03 -9.81 -2.69
N LEU A 75 -0.41 -9.81 -1.41
CA LEU A 75 -1.10 -8.68 -0.79
C LEU A 75 -0.12 -7.61 -0.30
N ALA A 76 1.01 -8.05 0.24
CA ALA A 76 2.09 -7.18 0.66
C ALA A 76 3.43 -7.90 0.50
N SER A 77 4.50 -7.15 0.24
CA SER A 77 5.85 -7.67 0.14
C SER A 77 6.82 -6.78 0.89
N LEU A 78 7.72 -7.40 1.63
CA LEU A 78 8.78 -6.69 2.34
C LEU A 78 9.88 -6.30 1.34
N THR A 79 10.19 -5.02 1.26
CA THR A 79 11.19 -4.49 0.33
C THR A 79 12.27 -3.74 1.11
N ALA A 80 13.53 -4.01 0.78
CA ALA A 80 14.67 -3.31 1.34
C ALA A 80 15.02 -2.06 0.51
N TYR A 81 15.48 -1.01 1.17
CA TYR A 81 16.10 0.15 0.55
C TYR A 81 17.30 0.61 1.37
N ASN A 82 18.20 1.34 0.72
CA ASN A 82 19.33 1.96 1.42
C ASN A 82 18.88 3.35 1.84
N ALA A 83 18.88 3.61 3.15
CA ALA A 83 18.60 4.91 3.72
C ALA A 83 19.82 5.84 3.54
N THR A 84 19.62 7.13 3.78
CA THR A 84 20.63 8.19 3.54
C THR A 84 21.85 8.09 4.47
N ASN A 85 21.72 7.40 5.60
CA ASN A 85 22.80 7.06 6.54
C ASN A 85 23.56 5.77 6.14
N ASN A 86 23.34 5.24 4.94
CA ASN A 86 23.84 3.94 4.46
C ASN A 86 23.37 2.73 5.28
N SER A 87 22.35 2.87 6.15
CA SER A 87 21.69 1.71 6.74
C SER A 87 20.78 1.06 5.69
N GLN A 88 20.64 -0.25 5.79
CA GLN A 88 19.59 -0.95 5.05
C GLN A 88 18.33 -0.96 5.90
N GLU A 89 17.24 -0.44 5.35
CA GLU A 89 15.95 -0.38 6.02
C GLU A 89 14.89 -1.14 5.21
N TYR A 90 13.86 -1.60 5.93
CA TYR A 90 12.75 -2.31 5.33
C TYR A 90 11.47 -1.47 5.34
N TYR A 91 10.72 -1.53 4.26
CA TYR A 91 9.36 -1.01 4.20
C TYR A 91 8.42 -2.07 3.63
N ILE A 92 7.12 -1.85 3.86
CA ILE A 92 6.10 -2.70 3.28
C ILE A 92 5.60 -2.14 1.96
N ASP A 93 5.77 -2.90 0.89
CA ASP A 93 5.14 -2.61 -0.40
C ASP A 93 3.76 -3.28 -0.43
N VAL A 94 2.70 -2.47 -0.28
CA VAL A 94 1.32 -2.96 -0.33
C VAL A 94 0.83 -2.92 -1.77
N SER A 95 0.39 -4.07 -2.30
CA SER A 95 -0.15 -4.16 -3.65
C SER A 95 -1.54 -3.54 -3.73
N LEU A 96 -2.06 -3.33 -4.95
CA LEU A 96 -3.44 -2.87 -5.14
C LEU A 96 -4.45 -3.81 -4.48
N ALA A 97 -4.26 -5.13 -4.61
CA ALA A 97 -5.09 -6.14 -3.95
C ALA A 97 -5.00 -6.05 -2.41
N GLY A 98 -3.82 -5.79 -1.86
CA GLY A 98 -3.65 -5.56 -0.42
C GLY A 98 -4.35 -4.30 0.08
N ILE A 99 -4.31 -3.23 -0.72
CA ILE A 99 -5.06 -1.99 -0.47
C ILE A 99 -6.56 -2.27 -0.44
N GLU A 100 -7.10 -2.92 -1.46
CA GLU A 100 -8.53 -3.23 -1.57
C GLU A 100 -9.00 -4.13 -0.42
N ALA A 101 -8.23 -5.17 -0.08
CA ALA A 101 -8.51 -6.06 1.06
C ALA A 101 -8.45 -5.33 2.41
N THR A 102 -7.60 -4.31 2.53
CA THR A 102 -7.55 -3.46 3.74
C THR A 102 -8.79 -2.57 3.80
N MET A 103 -9.12 -1.90 2.70
CA MET A 103 -10.25 -0.99 2.63
C MET A 103 -11.60 -1.70 2.81
N SER A 104 -11.74 -2.95 2.37
CA SER A 104 -12.96 -3.72 2.61
C SER A 104 -13.26 -3.96 4.11
N ARG A 105 -12.29 -3.72 4.99
CA ARG A 105 -12.44 -3.80 6.45
C ARG A 105 -12.69 -2.45 7.11
N VAL A 106 -12.57 -1.35 6.36
CA VAL A 106 -12.87 0.00 6.82
C VAL A 106 -14.33 0.27 6.49
N ASN A 107 -15.22 0.08 7.46
CA ASN A 107 -16.67 0.13 7.23
C ASN A 107 -17.20 1.54 6.95
N GLU A 108 -16.45 2.56 7.34
CA GLU A 108 -16.80 3.97 7.24
C GLU A 108 -16.63 4.53 5.82
N TYR A 109 -15.80 3.88 5.00
CA TYR A 109 -15.43 4.38 3.68
C TYR A 109 -15.64 3.31 2.63
N LYS A 110 -16.19 3.69 1.48
CA LYS A 110 -16.43 2.75 0.37
C LYS A 110 -15.78 3.26 -0.90
N ILE A 111 -14.89 2.47 -1.48
CA ILE A 111 -14.35 2.73 -2.82
C ILE A 111 -15.48 2.44 -3.81
N THR A 112 -16.09 3.49 -4.36
CA THR A 112 -17.15 3.35 -5.37
C THR A 112 -16.57 3.24 -6.77
N THR A 113 -15.39 3.83 -7.00
CA THR A 113 -14.70 3.75 -8.29
C THR A 113 -13.19 3.80 -8.07
N LEU A 114 -12.45 2.92 -8.74
CA LEU A 114 -11.00 2.98 -8.86
C LEU A 114 -10.58 2.47 -10.23
N ASP A 115 -10.36 3.41 -11.15
CA ASP A 115 -10.09 3.04 -12.53
C ASP A 115 -9.08 3.94 -13.25
N VAL A 116 -8.61 3.44 -14.38
CA VAL A 116 -7.76 4.20 -15.30
C VAL A 116 -8.57 4.77 -16.45
N VAL A 117 -8.15 5.92 -16.93
CA VAL A 117 -8.71 6.56 -18.12
C VAL A 117 -7.84 6.18 -19.31
N THR A 118 -8.45 5.59 -20.34
CA THR A 118 -7.77 5.23 -21.58
C THR A 118 -8.46 5.87 -22.79
N GLY A 119 -7.72 6.06 -23.89
CA GLY A 119 -8.28 6.53 -25.16
C GLY A 119 -8.61 8.03 -25.21
N ASP A 120 -9.48 8.40 -26.16
CA ASP A 120 -10.04 9.76 -26.31
C ASP A 120 -11.33 9.95 -25.50
N GLU A 121 -11.78 8.91 -24.80
CA GLU A 121 -12.93 8.98 -23.90
C GLU A 121 -12.53 9.72 -22.61
N GLY A 122 -12.87 11.01 -22.54
CA GLY A 122 -12.77 11.77 -21.31
C GLY A 122 -13.77 11.27 -20.26
N ILE A 123 -13.39 11.31 -18.98
CA ILE A 123 -14.37 11.22 -17.91
C ILE A 123 -15.11 12.57 -17.86
N SER A 124 -16.36 12.61 -18.30
CA SER A 124 -17.23 13.78 -18.10
C SER A 124 -18.03 13.63 -16.82
N TRP A 125 -17.89 14.58 -15.91
CA TRP A 125 -18.75 14.67 -14.73
C TRP A 125 -19.93 15.59 -15.03
N ASN A 126 -21.10 15.01 -15.30
CA ASN A 126 -22.35 15.76 -15.29
C ASN A 126 -22.87 15.81 -13.84
N GLY A 127 -22.28 16.72 -13.06
CA GLY A 127 -22.68 16.94 -11.68
C GLY A 127 -24.09 17.50 -11.63
N ASN A 128 -25.08 16.64 -11.37
CA ASN A 128 -26.31 17.10 -10.75
C ASN A 128 -26.08 17.02 -9.23
N VAL A 129 -26.37 18.09 -8.50
CA VAL A 129 -26.18 18.20 -7.04
C VAL A 129 -26.91 17.09 -6.27
N LEU A 130 -27.82 16.37 -6.94
CA LEU A 130 -28.66 15.30 -6.39
C LEU A 130 -28.55 13.95 -7.13
N GLY A 131 -27.62 13.80 -8.10
CA GLY A 131 -27.59 12.63 -8.98
C GLY A 131 -26.22 11.98 -9.10
N THR A 132 -26.09 10.75 -8.60
CA THR A 132 -25.02 9.82 -8.95
C THR A 132 -25.30 9.27 -10.34
N ASN A 133 -24.40 9.51 -11.30
CA ASN A 133 -24.27 8.67 -12.49
C ASN A 133 -22.91 8.91 -13.13
N THR A 134 -21.95 8.06 -12.78
CA THR A 134 -20.68 7.89 -13.51
C THR A 134 -20.80 6.65 -14.39
N ALA A 135 -20.81 6.85 -15.70
CA ALA A 135 -20.46 5.77 -16.62
C ALA A 135 -18.94 5.73 -16.73
N VAL A 136 -18.26 5.04 -15.81
CA VAL A 136 -16.87 4.65 -16.05
C VAL A 136 -16.93 3.42 -16.93
N ARG A 137 -16.58 3.57 -18.21
CA ARG A 137 -16.41 2.42 -19.08
C ARG A 137 -15.12 1.70 -18.68
N PRO A 138 -15.14 0.37 -18.56
CA PRO A 138 -13.95 -0.38 -18.23
C PRO A 138 -12.88 -0.14 -19.32
N PRO A 139 -11.60 0.00 -18.93
CA PRO A 139 -10.52 0.29 -19.86
C PRO A 139 -10.43 -0.79 -20.95
N VAL A 140 -10.34 -0.35 -22.20
CA VAL A 140 -10.09 -1.25 -23.32
C VAL A 140 -8.63 -1.71 -23.22
N LYS A 141 -8.42 -3.03 -23.08
CA LYS A 141 -7.10 -3.65 -23.04
C LYS A 141 -6.36 -3.38 -24.36
N SER A 142 -5.64 -2.26 -24.47
CA SER A 142 -4.61 -1.89 -25.47
C SER A 142 -4.41 -0.38 -25.60
N GLU A 143 -5.19 0.45 -24.91
CA GLU A 143 -5.12 1.91 -25.05
C GLU A 143 -4.14 2.59 -24.08
N MET A 144 -3.60 3.73 -24.50
CA MET A 144 -2.67 4.53 -23.70
C MET A 144 -3.37 5.14 -22.48
N ILE A 145 -2.79 4.98 -21.29
CA ILE A 145 -3.28 5.59 -20.06
C ILE A 145 -3.18 7.12 -20.18
N LYS A 146 -4.30 7.81 -19.92
CA LYS A 146 -4.42 9.29 -19.87
C LYS A 146 -4.55 9.83 -18.44
N GLY A 147 -4.87 8.97 -17.49
CA GLY A 147 -4.99 9.32 -16.08
C GLY A 147 -5.62 8.19 -15.28
N ALA A 148 -5.96 8.47 -14.03
CA ALA A 148 -6.75 7.60 -13.20
C ALA A 148 -7.68 8.38 -12.29
N ILE A 149 -8.75 7.72 -11.84
CA ILE A 149 -9.81 8.26 -10.99
C ILE A 149 -10.01 7.33 -9.79
N CYS A 150 -10.22 7.94 -8.63
CA CYS A 150 -10.69 7.26 -7.44
C CYS A 150 -11.86 8.04 -6.87
N ILE A 151 -12.94 7.35 -6.55
CA ILE A 151 -14.10 7.90 -5.85
C ILE A 151 -14.29 7.10 -4.58
N ILE A 152 -14.33 7.81 -3.46
CA ILE A 152 -14.56 7.24 -2.13
C ILE A 152 -15.82 7.89 -1.57
N GLU A 153 -16.80 7.07 -1.25
CA GLU A 153 -17.97 7.49 -0.47
C GLU A 153 -17.58 7.55 1.01
N VAL A 154 -17.89 8.67 1.66
CA VAL A 154 -17.59 8.93 3.08
C VAL A 154 -18.85 8.72 3.94
N PRO A 155 -18.75 8.67 5.29
CA PRO A 155 -19.88 8.29 6.15
C PRO A 155 -21.15 9.13 5.99
N CYS A 156 -21.05 10.41 5.58
CA CYS A 156 -22.20 11.26 5.33
C CYS A 156 -22.91 10.99 3.99
N GLY A 157 -22.39 10.06 3.17
CA GLY A 157 -22.89 9.75 1.84
C GLY A 157 -22.26 10.60 0.72
N ASP A 158 -21.44 11.60 1.07
CA ASP A 158 -20.72 12.41 0.09
C ASP A 158 -19.67 11.58 -0.66
N GLN A 159 -19.39 11.96 -1.90
CA GLN A 159 -18.39 11.31 -2.75
C GLN A 159 -17.16 12.21 -2.92
N LEU A 160 -16.03 11.74 -2.43
CA LEU A 160 -14.73 12.38 -2.63
C LEU A 160 -14.12 11.87 -3.93
N LEU A 161 -14.05 12.77 -4.91
CA LEU A 161 -13.42 12.53 -6.20
C LEU A 161 -11.92 12.90 -6.13
N THR A 162 -11.06 11.97 -6.53
CA THR A 162 -9.64 12.22 -6.73
C THR A 162 -9.22 11.78 -8.12
N THR A 163 -8.47 12.62 -8.81
CA THR A 163 -7.92 12.30 -10.13
C THR A 163 -6.41 12.49 -10.15
N ILE A 164 -5.76 11.78 -11.07
CA ILE A 164 -4.36 11.99 -11.43
C ILE A 164 -4.22 11.97 -12.95
N THR A 165 -3.52 12.95 -13.49
CA THR A 165 -3.30 13.09 -14.93
C THR A 165 -2.12 12.25 -15.40
N ILE A 166 -2.04 11.98 -16.71
CA ILE A 166 -0.90 11.28 -17.31
C ILE A 166 0.43 12.01 -17.10
N ASN A 167 0.43 13.36 -17.07
CA ASN A 167 1.66 14.13 -16.86
C ASN A 167 2.22 13.86 -15.46
N GLU A 168 1.36 13.91 -14.44
CA GLU A 168 1.74 13.57 -13.06
C GLU A 168 2.18 12.11 -12.93
N LEU A 169 1.49 11.17 -13.58
CA LEU A 169 1.87 9.75 -13.57
C LEU A 169 3.24 9.52 -14.22
N LYS A 170 3.55 10.22 -15.32
CA LYS A 170 4.86 10.17 -15.98
C LYS A 170 5.96 10.73 -15.08
N GLU A 171 5.70 11.84 -14.40
CA GLU A 171 6.65 12.41 -13.44
C GLU A 171 6.91 11.45 -12.27
N LEU A 172 5.86 10.86 -11.71
CA LEU A 172 5.98 9.85 -10.64
C LEU A 172 6.78 8.63 -11.11
N SER A 173 6.48 8.10 -12.29
CA SER A 173 7.20 6.96 -12.88
C SER A 173 8.69 7.30 -13.10
N ARG A 174 8.99 8.50 -13.60
CA ARG A 174 10.38 8.97 -13.77
C ARG A 174 11.12 9.00 -12.44
N LEU A 175 10.47 9.47 -11.37
CA LEU A 175 11.08 9.56 -10.05
C LEU A 175 11.21 8.21 -9.35
N SER A 176 10.30 7.25 -9.58
CA SER A 176 10.28 5.96 -8.88
C SER A 176 11.16 4.88 -9.51
N THR A 177 11.16 4.75 -10.84
CA THR A 177 11.78 3.62 -11.54
C THR A 177 12.77 4.05 -12.62
N GLY A 178 12.80 5.33 -13.00
CA GLY A 178 13.63 5.83 -14.09
C GLY A 178 13.22 5.34 -15.50
N ASP A 179 12.24 4.44 -15.59
CA ASP A 179 11.76 3.85 -16.85
C ASP A 179 10.25 4.13 -17.05
N LEU A 180 9.93 4.82 -18.15
CA LEU A 180 8.56 5.16 -18.58
C LEU A 180 7.75 3.93 -19.00
N LYS A 181 8.39 2.76 -19.20
CA LYS A 181 7.70 1.48 -19.43
C LYS A 181 6.95 0.95 -18.20
N ALA A 182 7.10 1.59 -17.03
CA ALA A 182 6.45 1.20 -15.77
C ALA A 182 5.02 1.76 -15.59
N LEU A 183 4.48 2.52 -16.55
CA LEU A 183 3.11 3.06 -16.50
C LEU A 183 2.07 1.96 -16.76
N THR A 184 1.84 1.13 -15.75
CA THR A 184 0.78 0.10 -15.76
C THR A 184 -0.53 0.64 -15.18
N PRO A 185 -1.68 -0.01 -15.47
CA PRO A 185 -2.94 0.36 -14.82
C PRO A 185 -2.86 0.26 -13.29
N ASP A 186 -2.21 -0.76 -12.75
CA ASP A 186 -2.03 -0.95 -11.30
C ASP A 186 -1.21 0.19 -10.69
N PHE A 187 -0.17 0.65 -11.38
CA PHE A 187 0.60 1.82 -10.96
C PHE A 187 -0.31 3.06 -10.87
N ALA A 188 -1.08 3.33 -11.92
CA ALA A 188 -1.97 4.50 -11.94
C ALA A 188 -3.07 4.44 -10.86
N LYS A 189 -3.73 3.29 -10.70
CA LYS A 189 -4.75 3.04 -9.66
C LYS A 189 -4.17 3.22 -8.27
N ARG A 190 -3.01 2.63 -8.00
CA ARG A 190 -2.34 2.74 -6.70
C ARG A 190 -1.97 4.18 -6.36
N HIS A 191 -1.49 4.97 -7.33
CA HIS A 191 -1.10 6.36 -7.10
C HIS A 191 -2.31 7.29 -6.91
N VAL A 192 -3.39 7.14 -7.69
CA VAL A 192 -4.62 7.93 -7.47
C VAL A 192 -5.27 7.57 -6.14
N PHE A 193 -5.27 6.30 -5.76
CA PHE A 193 -5.81 5.85 -4.48
C PHE A 193 -4.98 6.38 -3.31
N LYS A 194 -3.65 6.32 -3.39
CA LYS A 194 -2.75 6.92 -2.38
C LYS A 194 -3.01 8.42 -2.22
N ARG A 195 -3.30 9.13 -3.31
CA ARG A 195 -3.69 10.55 -3.25
C ARG A 195 -5.03 10.72 -2.53
N ALA A 196 -6.03 9.90 -2.88
CA ALA A 196 -7.34 9.93 -2.24
C ALA A 196 -7.25 9.65 -0.72
N LEU A 197 -6.44 8.67 -0.33
CA LEU A 197 -6.18 8.34 1.08
C LEU A 197 -5.67 9.54 1.88
N LYS A 198 -4.79 10.38 1.30
CA LYS A 198 -4.23 11.56 1.99
C LYS A 198 -5.31 12.60 2.33
N SER A 199 -6.47 12.57 1.66
CA SER A 199 -7.60 13.45 1.91
C SER A 199 -8.59 12.91 2.94
N LEU A 200 -8.46 11.64 3.35
CA LEU A 200 -9.35 11.04 4.34
C LEU A 200 -8.88 11.35 5.77
N ILE A 201 -9.85 11.66 6.65
CA ILE A 201 -9.60 11.82 8.08
C ILE A 201 -9.54 10.43 8.70
N ALA A 202 -8.35 10.01 9.13
CA ALA A 202 -8.16 8.73 9.80
C ALA A 202 -8.05 8.93 11.33
N PRO A 203 -8.91 8.27 12.14
CA PRO A 203 -8.73 8.25 13.58
C PRO A 203 -7.36 7.68 13.96
N PRO A 204 -6.71 8.16 15.04
CA PRO A 204 -5.45 7.60 15.51
C PRO A 204 -5.57 6.10 15.76
N CYS A 205 -4.54 5.33 15.36
CA CYS A 205 -4.46 3.88 15.52
C CYS A 205 -5.55 3.07 14.80
N SER A 206 -6.32 3.70 13.89
CA SER A 206 -7.25 2.97 13.01
C SER A 206 -6.51 2.25 11.88
N VAL A 207 -7.15 1.22 11.31
CA VAL A 207 -6.67 0.52 10.10
C VAL A 207 -6.40 1.51 8.96
N LEU A 208 -7.26 2.52 8.80
CA LEU A 208 -7.08 3.58 7.80
C LEU A 208 -5.81 4.41 8.05
N SER A 209 -5.54 4.77 9.31
CA SER A 209 -4.33 5.51 9.67
C SER A 209 -3.06 4.69 9.42
N GLU A 210 -3.11 3.37 9.65
CA GLU A 210 -2.01 2.46 9.35
C GLU A 210 -1.80 2.31 7.84
N LEU A 211 -2.88 2.29 7.04
CA LEU A 211 -2.79 2.25 5.58
C LEU A 211 -2.17 3.56 5.02
N GLN A 212 -2.54 4.71 5.59
CA GLN A 212 -1.91 5.99 5.27
C GLN A 212 -0.41 5.99 5.60
N LYS A 213 0.00 5.43 6.76
CA LYS A 213 1.42 5.30 7.13
C LYS A 213 2.17 4.39 6.17
N ALA A 214 1.67 3.19 5.90
CA ALA A 214 2.31 2.23 5.00
C ALA A 214 2.51 2.80 3.59
N THR A 215 1.47 3.45 3.04
CA THR A 215 1.57 4.08 1.70
C THR A 215 2.52 5.28 1.66
N LYS A 216 2.68 6.01 2.78
CA LYS A 216 3.67 7.09 2.91
C LYS A 216 5.11 6.55 3.00
N SER A 217 5.34 5.44 3.69
CA SER A 217 6.68 4.83 3.78
C SER A 217 7.22 4.41 2.41
N ILE A 218 6.33 3.98 1.51
CA ILE A 218 6.70 3.69 0.11
C ILE A 218 7.18 4.96 -0.61
N ASP A 219 6.51 6.10 -0.42
CA ASP A 219 6.96 7.38 -1.00
C ASP A 219 8.38 7.71 -0.50
N LEU A 220 8.60 7.62 0.82
CA LEU A 220 9.91 7.89 1.41
C LEU A 220 11.01 7.00 0.83
N ALA A 221 10.77 5.69 0.74
CA ALA A 221 11.76 4.74 0.20
C ALA A 221 12.03 4.93 -1.31
N LEU A 222 11.05 5.40 -2.08
CA LEU A 222 11.22 5.70 -3.50
C LEU A 222 12.00 7.00 -3.74
N PHE A 223 11.78 8.01 -2.90
CA PHE A 223 12.41 9.33 -3.06
C PHE A 223 13.71 9.51 -2.27
N SER A 224 14.02 8.61 -1.32
CA SER A 224 15.29 8.64 -0.56
C SER A 224 16.49 8.14 -1.36
N LYS A 225 16.28 7.56 -2.56
CA LYS A 225 17.34 7.09 -3.46
C LYS A 225 18.01 8.21 -4.28
N GLN A 226 17.75 9.47 -3.96
CA GLN A 226 18.31 10.65 -4.65
C GLN A 226 19.51 11.22 -3.91
#